data_AF-A0A1Y0E859-F1
#
_entry.id   AF-A0A1Y0E859-F1
#
_cell.length_a   1.000
_cell.length_b   1.000
_cell.length_c   1.000
_cell.angle_alpha   90.00
_cell.angle_beta   90.00
_cell.angle_gamma   90.00
#
_symmetry.space_group_name_H-M   'P 1'
#
loop_
_entity.id
_entity.type
_entity.pdbx_description
1 polymer ?
#
loop_
_entity_poly.entity_id
_entity_poly.type
_entity_poly.pdbx_seq_one_letter_code
_entity_poly.pdbx_strand_id
1 'polypeptide(L)'
;MGSIMSDGLVLPAVLLALLAYVVPRLIAPLLPEGLPALMANAVLSALSMCILSGVFFFGLYVWQGVPARELLAHGWGRNLATFGRLGVISGIIWAPIMVLSVAGLPRKWVHKTW
;
A
#
# COMPACT_ATOMS: atom_id res chain seq x y z
N MET A 1 -8.77 22.98 -16.11
CA MET A 1 -8.44 22.30 -14.84
C MET A 1 -9.15 20.96 -14.59
N GLY A 2 -10.02 20.45 -15.49
CA GLY A 2 -10.66 19.13 -15.30
C GLY A 2 -9.85 17.93 -15.82
N SER A 3 -8.86 18.16 -16.69
CA SER A 3 -8.09 17.09 -17.36
C SER A 3 -7.06 16.39 -16.47
N ILE A 4 -6.54 17.08 -15.45
CA ILE A 4 -5.51 16.53 -14.54
C ILE A 4 -6.11 15.47 -13.59
N MET A 5 -7.42 15.56 -13.34
CA MET A 5 -8.14 14.62 -12.47
C MET A 5 -8.60 13.36 -13.24
N SER A 6 -8.74 13.48 -14.56
CA SER A 6 -9.12 12.39 -15.48
C SER A 6 -7.94 11.73 -16.19
N ASP A 7 -6.74 12.34 -16.19
CA ASP A 7 -5.51 11.67 -16.59
C ASP A 7 -5.22 10.55 -15.60
N GLY A 8 -5.55 9.32 -16.00
CA GLY A 8 -5.84 8.16 -15.16
C GLY A 8 -4.76 7.65 -14.20
N LEU A 9 -3.64 8.37 -14.03
CA LEU A 9 -2.58 8.03 -13.08
C LEU A 9 -2.58 8.88 -11.80
N VAL A 10 -3.07 10.13 -11.82
CA VAL A 10 -2.91 11.04 -10.68
C VAL A 10 -3.72 10.57 -9.48
N LEU A 11 -5.01 10.26 -9.68
CA LEU A 11 -5.88 9.79 -8.60
C LEU A 11 -5.38 8.48 -7.97
N PRO A 12 -5.01 7.43 -8.75
CA PRO A 12 -4.34 6.24 -8.21
C PRO A 12 -3.11 6.53 -7.37
N ALA A 13 -2.21 7.39 -7.85
CA ALA A 13 -0.97 7.71 -7.14
C ALA A 13 -1.24 8.41 -5.81
N VAL A 14 -2.17 9.37 -5.77
CA VAL A 14 -2.55 10.07 -4.54
C VAL A 14 -3.17 9.12 -3.52
N LEU A 15 -4.06 8.23 -3.95
CA LEU A 15 -4.68 7.24 -3.05
C LEU A 15 -3.64 6.28 -2.46
N LEU A 16 -2.71 5.78 -3.29
CA LEU A 16 -1.61 4.93 -2.81
C LEU A 16 -0.69 5.68 -1.84
N ALA A 17 -0.39 6.94 -2.10
CA ALA A 17 0.41 7.79 -1.20
C ALA A 17 -0.28 7.99 0.16
N LEU A 18 -1.59 8.24 0.17
CA LEU A 18 -2.36 8.37 1.39
C LEU A 18 -2.39 7.05 2.19
N LEU A 19 -2.60 5.93 1.51
CA LEU A 19 -2.54 4.61 2.16
C LEU A 19 -1.16 4.34 2.75
N ALA A 20 -0.09 4.64 2.01
CA ALA A 20 1.30 4.48 2.48
C ALA A 20 1.58 5.25 3.78
N TYR A 21 0.97 6.42 3.93
CA TYR A 21 1.10 7.22 5.12
C TYR A 21 0.28 6.67 6.29
N VAL A 22 -0.97 6.26 6.04
CA VAL A 22 -1.93 5.86 7.06
C VAL A 22 -1.64 4.44 7.59
N VAL A 23 -1.32 3.49 6.71
CA VAL A 23 -1.15 2.06 7.06
C VAL A 23 -0.16 1.84 8.22
N PRO A 24 1.07 2.39 8.22
CA PRO A 24 2.00 2.22 9.32
C PRO A 24 1.49 2.74 10.67
N ARG A 25 0.64 3.77 10.62
CA ARG A 25 0.06 4.40 11.80
C ARG A 25 -1.13 3.64 12.35
N LEU A 26 -1.85 2.90 11.50
CA LEU A 26 -2.89 1.97 11.93
C LEU A 26 -2.28 0.72 12.58
N ILE A 27 -1.11 0.30 12.14
CA ILE A 27 -0.39 -0.86 12.68
C ILE A 27 0.36 -0.51 13.97
N ALA A 28 0.90 0.71 14.08
CA ALA A 28 1.74 1.13 15.21
C ALA A 28 1.15 0.86 16.62
N PRO A 29 -0.14 1.10 16.89
CA PRO A 29 -0.73 0.86 18.21
C PRO A 29 -0.80 -0.62 18.61
N LEU A 30 -0.67 -1.54 17.65
CA LEU A 30 -0.72 -2.99 17.89
C LEU A 30 0.63 -3.57 18.31
N LEU A 31 1.71 -2.79 18.18
CA LEU A 31 3.07 -3.24 18.41
C LEU A 31 3.66 -2.55 19.65
N PRO A 32 4.53 -3.24 20.42
CA PRO A 32 5.23 -2.60 21.53
C PRO A 32 6.18 -1.49 21.02
N GLU A 33 6.63 -0.62 21.91
CA GLU A 33 7.65 0.39 21.56
C GLU A 33 9.03 -0.29 21.42
N GLY A 34 9.83 0.08 20.42
CA GLY A 34 11.22 -0.38 20.27
C GLY A 34 11.65 -0.62 18.82
N LEU A 35 12.95 -0.75 18.56
CA LEU A 35 13.49 -0.98 17.21
C LEU A 35 12.94 -2.26 16.55
N PRO A 36 12.86 -3.42 17.23
CA PRO A 36 12.33 -4.64 16.62
C PRO A 36 10.86 -4.48 16.18
N ALA A 37 10.07 -3.77 16.99
CA ALA A 37 8.69 -3.47 16.66
C ALA A 37 8.56 -2.48 15.50
N LEU A 38 9.47 -1.50 15.40
CA LEU A 38 9.55 -0.59 14.25
C LEU A 38 9.83 -1.37 12.95
N MET A 39 10.78 -2.31 12.99
CA MET A 39 11.09 -3.17 11.84
C MET A 39 9.90 -4.08 11.48
N ALA A 40 9.23 -4.66 12.49
CA ALA A 40 8.02 -5.43 12.28
C ALA A 40 6.92 -4.58 11.63
N ASN A 41 6.73 -3.34 12.07
CA ASN A 41 5.78 -2.41 11.47
C ASN A 41 6.12 -2.14 10.00
N ALA A 42 7.39 -1.88 9.68
CA ALA A 42 7.81 -1.65 8.30
C ALA A 42 7.50 -2.86 7.38
N VAL A 43 7.78 -4.08 7.85
CA VAL A 43 7.50 -5.31 7.10
C VAL A 43 5.99 -5.54 6.95
N LEU A 44 5.23 -5.44 8.04
CA LEU A 44 3.77 -5.61 8.02
C LEU A 44 3.09 -4.55 7.15
N SER A 45 3.56 -3.31 7.20
CA SER A 45 3.10 -2.22 6.34
C SER A 45 3.41 -2.48 4.88
N ALA A 46 4.62 -2.95 4.55
CA ALA A 46 4.99 -3.29 3.17
C ALA A 46 4.13 -4.43 2.61
N LEU A 47 3.90 -5.49 3.39
CA LEU A 47 3.01 -6.59 3.02
C LEU A 47 1.57 -6.10 2.81
N SER A 48 1.08 -5.28 3.73
CA SER A 48 -0.26 -4.69 3.63
C SER A 48 -0.38 -3.81 2.40
N MET A 49 0.62 -2.98 2.10
CA MET A 49 0.65 -2.12 0.92
C MET A 49 0.70 -2.93 -0.39
N CYS A 50 1.43 -4.03 -0.45
CA CYS A 50 1.40 -4.94 -1.60
C CYS A 50 -0.01 -5.50 -1.84
N ILE A 51 -0.68 -5.96 -0.78
CA ILE A 51 -2.04 -6.50 -0.88
C ILE A 51 -3.04 -5.41 -1.28
N LEU A 52 -3.02 -4.26 -0.58
CA LEU A 52 -3.93 -3.14 -0.85
C LEU A 52 -3.74 -2.59 -2.27
N SER A 53 -2.51 -2.48 -2.74
CA SER A 53 -2.22 -2.03 -4.10
C SER A 53 -2.73 -3.03 -5.13
N GLY A 54 -2.53 -4.33 -4.90
CA GLY A 54 -3.06 -5.39 -5.77
C GLY A 54 -4.60 -5.35 -5.87
N VAL A 55 -5.28 -5.23 -4.72
CA VAL A 55 -6.75 -5.09 -4.66
C VAL A 55 -7.21 -3.80 -5.33
N PHE A 56 -6.49 -2.70 -5.11
CA PHE A 56 -6.81 -1.40 -5.69
C PHE A 56 -6.70 -1.42 -7.22
N PHE A 57 -5.62 -1.99 -7.78
CA PHE A 57 -5.48 -2.15 -9.22
C PHE A 57 -6.52 -3.11 -9.80
N PHE A 58 -6.83 -4.21 -9.11
CA PHE A 58 -7.94 -5.08 -9.52
C PHE A 58 -9.25 -4.31 -9.62
N GLY A 59 -9.59 -3.51 -8.60
CA GLY A 59 -10.77 -2.66 -8.59
C GLY A 59 -10.78 -1.61 -9.72
N LEU A 60 -9.62 -0.99 -9.99
CA LEU A 60 -9.46 -0.06 -11.11
C LEU A 60 -9.72 -0.72 -12.47
N TYR A 61 -9.22 -1.94 -12.68
CA TYR A 61 -9.46 -2.68 -13.92
C TYR A 61 -10.94 -3.01 -14.12
N VAL A 62 -11.63 -3.40 -13.04
CA VAL A 62 -13.08 -3.64 -13.07
C VAL A 62 -13.84 -2.34 -13.35
N TRP A 63 -13.45 -1.23 -12.72
CA TRP A 63 -14.02 0.09 -12.97
C TRP A 63 -13.85 0.52 -14.43
N GLN A 64 -12.71 0.23 -15.04
CA GLN A 64 -12.42 0.53 -16.45
C GLN A 64 -13.22 -0.33 -17.44
N GLY A 65 -14.10 -1.21 -16.95
CA GLY A 65 -15.03 -1.99 -17.78
C GLY A 65 -14.55 -3.42 -18.05
N VAL A 66 -13.42 -3.85 -17.48
CA VAL A 66 -12.98 -5.25 -17.61
C VAL A 66 -13.84 -6.14 -16.71
N PRO A 67 -14.54 -7.16 -17.23
CA PRO A 67 -15.40 -7.99 -16.41
C PRO A 67 -14.60 -8.76 -15.36
N ALA A 68 -15.01 -8.68 -14.09
CA ALA A 68 -14.33 -9.39 -13.00
C ALA A 68 -14.24 -10.91 -13.25
N ARG A 69 -15.24 -11.49 -13.92
CA ARG A 69 -15.23 -12.90 -14.33
C ARG A 69 -14.10 -13.23 -15.31
N GLU A 70 -13.76 -12.30 -16.22
CA GLU A 70 -12.70 -12.50 -17.21
C GLU A 70 -11.33 -12.36 -16.57
N LEU A 71 -11.18 -11.42 -15.62
CA LEU A 71 -9.99 -11.35 -14.77
C LEU A 71 -9.80 -12.66 -14.02
N LEU A 72 -10.84 -13.14 -13.33
CA LEU A 72 -10.78 -14.38 -12.53
C LEU A 72 -10.66 -15.67 -13.37
N ALA A 73 -11.10 -15.66 -14.63
CA ALA A 73 -11.02 -16.81 -15.54
C ALA A 73 -9.58 -17.24 -15.86
N HIS A 74 -8.61 -16.33 -15.73
CA HIS A 74 -7.18 -16.61 -15.96
C HIS A 74 -6.54 -17.46 -14.83
N GLY A 75 -7.31 -17.76 -13.77
CA GLY A 75 -6.89 -18.57 -12.63
C GLY A 75 -6.30 -17.72 -11.49
N TRP A 76 -6.58 -18.12 -10.26
CA TRP A 76 -6.16 -17.42 -9.04
C TRP A 76 -4.64 -17.18 -8.97
N GLY A 77 -3.84 -18.17 -9.35
CA GLY A 77 -2.37 -18.06 -9.32
C GLY A 77 -1.84 -17.00 -10.30
N ARG A 78 -2.41 -16.90 -11.51
CA ARG A 78 -1.96 -15.93 -12.52
C ARG A 78 -2.37 -14.52 -12.16
N ASN A 79 -3.55 -14.35 -11.56
CA ASN A 79 -4.00 -13.06 -11.05
C ASN A 79 -3.16 -12.60 -9.87
N LEU A 80 -2.88 -13.48 -8.92
CA LEU A 80 -2.04 -13.14 -7.78
C LEU A 80 -0.64 -12.72 -8.22
N ALA A 81 -0.06 -13.41 -9.21
CA ALA A 81 1.23 -13.03 -9.78
C ALA A 81 1.16 -11.67 -10.50
N THR A 82 0.12 -11.41 -11.28
CA THR A 82 -0.04 -10.16 -12.06
C THR A 82 -0.27 -8.96 -11.16
N PHE A 83 -1.28 -9.02 -10.28
CA PHE A 83 -1.61 -7.93 -9.37
C PHE A 83 -0.60 -7.81 -8.23
N GLY A 84 0.02 -8.90 -7.80
CA GLY A 84 1.14 -8.87 -6.86
C GLY A 84 2.35 -8.15 -7.45
N ARG A 85 2.73 -8.45 -8.70
CA ARG A 85 3.80 -7.73 -9.40
C ARG A 85 3.47 -6.25 -9.58
N LEU A 86 2.22 -5.92 -9.93
CA LEU A 86 1.76 -4.52 -10.00
C LEU A 86 1.86 -3.83 -8.63
N GLY A 87 1.47 -4.51 -7.55
CA GLY A 87 1.61 -3.99 -6.18
C GLY A 87 3.05 -3.68 -5.81
N VAL A 88 3.99 -4.57 -6.16
CA VAL A 88 5.43 -4.35 -5.92
C VAL A 88 5.99 -3.21 -6.77
N ILE A 89 5.67 -3.15 -8.07
CA ILE A 89 6.13 -2.07 -8.96
C ILE A 89 5.60 -0.71 -8.50
N SER A 90 4.34 -0.65 -8.06
CA SER A 90 3.76 0.57 -7.48
C SER A 90 4.45 1.01 -6.20
N GLY A 91 5.31 0.17 -5.62
CA GLY A 91 6.21 0.49 -4.51
C GLY A 91 7.08 1.70 -4.77
N ILE A 92 7.38 2.03 -6.02
CA ILE A 92 8.10 3.27 -6.35
C ILE A 92 7.36 4.53 -5.86
N ILE A 93 6.02 4.46 -5.75
CA ILE A 93 5.18 5.55 -5.25
C ILE A 93 5.03 5.42 -3.73
N TRP A 94 4.58 4.27 -3.23
CA TRP A 94 4.18 4.14 -1.84
C TRP A 94 5.33 3.88 -0.87
N ALA A 95 6.38 3.16 -1.28
CA ALA A 95 7.48 2.76 -0.38
C ALA A 95 8.21 3.94 0.29
N PRO A 96 8.63 5.01 -0.43
CA PRO A 96 9.32 6.13 0.24
C PRO A 96 8.42 6.84 1.26
N ILE A 97 7.13 6.98 0.96
CA ILE A 97 6.15 7.60 1.86
C ILE A 97 5.92 6.73 3.10
N MET A 98 5.80 5.42 2.90
CA MET A 98 5.66 4.45 3.98
C MET A 98 6.86 4.47 4.92
N VAL A 99 8.08 4.46 4.36
CA VAL A 99 9.33 4.54 5.14
C VAL A 99 9.41 5.84 5.94
N LEU A 100 9.07 6.98 5.33
CA LEU A 100 9.00 8.26 6.05
C LEU A 100 7.94 8.26 7.15
N SER A 101 6.79 7.62 6.92
CA SER A 101 5.74 7.50 7.94
C SER A 101 6.20 6.64 9.12
N VAL A 102 6.85 5.50 8.87
CA VAL A 102 7.44 4.63 9.91
C VAL A 102 8.54 5.37 10.68
N ALA A 103 9.46 6.04 9.99
CA ALA A 103 10.56 6.78 10.61
C ALA A 103 10.08 7.93 11.53
N GLY A 104 8.85 8.42 11.32
CA GLY A 104 8.24 9.43 12.18
C GLY A 104 7.61 8.87 13.47
N LEU A 105 7.43 7.55 13.61
CA LEU A 105 6.75 6.94 14.76
C LEU A 105 7.48 7.09 16.10
N PRO A 106 8.82 6.97 16.18
CA PRO A 106 9.54 7.07 17.46
C PRO A 106 9.34 8.39 18.19
N ARG A 107 8.96 9.46 17.47
CA ARG A 107 8.66 10.77 18.08
C ARG A 107 7.50 10.75 19.08
N LYS A 108 6.67 9.70 19.07
CA LYS A 108 5.49 9.56 19.91
C LYS A 108 5.67 8.55 21.05
N TRP A 109 6.83 7.91 21.17
CA TRP A 109 7.06 6.90 22.20
C TRP A 109 7.12 7.52 23.59
N VAL A 110 6.41 6.91 24.53
CA VAL A 110 6.34 7.35 25.92
C VAL A 110 7.48 6.75 26.73
N HIS A 111 7.83 5.48 26.46
CA HIS A 111 8.91 4.78 27.12
C HIS A 111 10.17 4.74 26.24
N LYS A 112 11.33 4.92 26.87
CA LYS A 112 12.61 4.75 26.18
C LYS A 112 12.89 3.25 26.02
N THR A 113 12.65 2.73 24.83
CA THR A 113 13.04 1.38 24.45
C THR A 113 14.08 1.47 23.33
N TRP A 114 15.09 0.59 23.39
CA TRP A 114 16.19 0.52 22.43
C TRP A 114 15.89 -0.57 21.40
#